data_AF-A0A9W4P025-F1
#
_entry.id   AF-A0A9W4P025-F1
#
_cell.length_a   1.000
_cell.length_b   1.000
_cell.length_c   1.000
_cell.angle_alpha   90.00
_cell.angle_beta   90.00
_cell.angle_gamma   90.00
#
_symmetry.space_group_name_H-M   'P 1'
#
loop_
_entity.id
_entity.type
_entity.pdbx_description
1 polymer ?
#
loop_
_entity_poly.entity_id
_entity_poly.type
_entity_poly.pdbx_seq_one_letter_code
_entity_poly.pdbx_strand_id
1 'polypeptide(L)'
;MVQIEISMLLTTLGLMSAGIGCSAATVTNSLLLAEVAQQLSLPASTWSASGTHAAKGYTSESAETSSVEGLKQDCENINLNKKLAVDFRSDVLGPGVTGFFYKCEKVSEDTNNYWFTISAADKTQIDKLCDPHTSYPIVYDQQHDTWFIDEPFGCTQRTNPTDFF
;
A
#
# COMPACT_ATOMS: atom_id res chain seq x y z
N MET A 1 -56.55 17.49 47.22
CA MET A 1 -55.29 17.29 47.96
C MET A 1 -54.90 15.84 47.75
N VAL A 2 -54.05 15.56 46.77
CA VAL A 2 -53.67 14.19 46.39
C VAL A 2 -52.26 13.96 46.88
N GLN A 3 -52.14 13.03 47.81
CA GLN A 3 -50.90 12.57 48.42
C GLN A 3 -50.45 11.35 47.63
N ILE A 4 -49.27 11.42 47.01
CA ILE A 4 -48.61 10.28 46.38
C ILE A 4 -47.25 10.13 47.04
N GLU A 5 -47.13 9.00 47.74
CA GLU A 5 -45.97 8.55 48.50
C GLU A 5 -44.74 8.35 47.60
N ILE A 6 -43.61 8.85 48.08
CA ILE A 6 -42.27 8.65 47.51
C ILE A 6 -41.76 7.30 48.02
N SER A 7 -41.39 6.39 47.10
CA SER A 7 -40.52 5.27 47.42
C SER A 7 -39.30 5.29 46.52
N MET A 8 -38.14 5.50 47.14
CA MET A 8 -36.81 5.35 46.56
C MET A 8 -36.52 3.87 46.35
N LEU A 9 -36.01 3.50 45.18
CA LEU A 9 -35.17 2.32 45.04
C LEU A 9 -34.04 2.63 44.04
N LEU A 10 -32.86 2.88 44.61
CA LEU A 10 -31.58 2.81 43.92
C LEU A 10 -31.40 1.39 43.35
N THR A 11 -31.16 1.28 42.05
CA THR A 11 -30.46 0.15 41.47
C THR A 11 -29.36 0.69 40.56
N THR A 12 -28.14 0.65 41.07
CA THR A 12 -26.90 0.84 40.31
C THR A 12 -26.71 -0.36 39.39
N LEU A 13 -27.01 -0.21 38.10
CA LEU A 13 -26.56 -1.16 37.08
C LEU A 13 -25.28 -0.60 36.44
N GLY A 14 -24.18 -1.30 36.71
CA GLY A 14 -22.86 -0.94 36.22
C GLY A 14 -22.80 -0.90 34.69
N LEU A 15 -22.18 0.16 34.19
CA LEU A 15 -21.75 0.32 32.81
C LEU A 15 -20.70 -0.76 32.50
N MET A 16 -21.15 -1.88 31.93
CA MET A 16 -20.28 -2.75 31.15
C MET A 16 -20.36 -2.26 29.69
N SER A 17 -19.61 -1.21 29.39
CA SER A 17 -19.22 -0.92 28.02
C SER A 17 -18.31 -2.06 27.56
N ALA A 18 -18.91 -3.13 27.05
CA ALA A 18 -18.23 -4.00 26.12
C ALA A 18 -17.78 -3.09 24.99
N GLY A 19 -16.47 -2.82 24.93
CA GLY A 19 -15.86 -2.26 23.75
C GLY A 19 -16.20 -3.21 22.62
N ILE A 20 -17.23 -2.89 21.87
CA ILE A 20 -17.44 -3.42 20.54
C ILE A 20 -16.14 -3.04 19.85
N GLY A 21 -15.22 -3.99 19.77
CA GLY A 21 -14.06 -3.86 18.92
C GLY A 21 -14.59 -3.33 17.61
N CYS A 22 -14.04 -2.22 17.14
CA CYS A 22 -14.24 -1.80 15.77
C CYS A 22 -13.84 -3.02 14.94
N SER A 23 -14.84 -3.84 14.57
CA SER A 23 -14.75 -4.70 13.43
C SER A 23 -14.35 -3.73 12.35
N ALA A 24 -13.12 -3.87 11.85
CA ALA A 24 -12.68 -3.14 10.67
C ALA A 24 -13.85 -3.28 9.72
N ALA A 25 -14.55 -2.16 9.46
CA ALA A 25 -15.73 -2.20 8.63
C ALA A 25 -15.24 -2.85 7.34
N THR A 26 -15.74 -4.05 7.06
CA THR A 26 -15.50 -4.69 5.78
C THR A 26 -16.00 -3.66 4.79
N VAL A 27 -15.08 -3.02 4.05
CA VAL A 27 -15.45 -2.07 2.99
C VAL A 27 -15.95 -2.89 1.79
N THR A 28 -16.86 -3.80 2.06
CA THR A 28 -17.59 -4.55 1.06
C THR A 28 -18.68 -3.61 0.56
N ASN A 29 -18.43 -3.01 -0.61
CA ASN A 29 -19.35 -2.21 -1.43
C ASN A 29 -19.42 -0.71 -1.13
N SER A 30 -18.29 -0.02 -1.06
CA SER A 30 -18.26 1.44 -1.19
C SER A 30 -18.49 1.85 -2.64
N LEU A 31 -19.57 2.59 -2.93
CA LEU A 31 -19.81 3.18 -4.26
C LEU A 31 -18.63 4.06 -4.71
N LEU A 32 -17.99 4.76 -3.77
CA LEU A 32 -16.81 5.56 -4.06
C LEU A 32 -15.63 4.69 -4.49
N LEU A 33 -15.34 3.59 -3.80
CA LEU A 33 -14.23 2.71 -4.18
C LEU A 33 -14.52 1.96 -5.48
N ALA A 34 -15.78 1.62 -5.76
CA ALA A 34 -16.18 1.04 -7.03
C ALA A 34 -15.97 2.02 -8.19
N GLU A 35 -16.38 3.29 -8.05
CA GLU A 35 -16.15 4.33 -9.04
C GLU A 35 -14.66 4.59 -9.25
N VAL A 36 -13.88 4.70 -8.16
CA VAL A 36 -12.42 4.87 -8.24
C VAL A 36 -11.77 3.69 -8.96
N ALA A 37 -12.15 2.46 -8.63
CA ALA A 37 -11.65 1.26 -9.32
C ALA A 37 -12.01 1.29 -10.81
N GLN A 38 -13.22 1.71 -11.18
CA GLN A 38 -13.64 1.83 -12.57
C GLN A 38 -12.83 2.90 -13.33
N GLN A 39 -12.68 4.10 -12.77
CA GLN A 39 -11.91 5.20 -13.39
C GLN A 39 -10.44 4.83 -13.59
N LEU A 40 -9.89 4.01 -12.69
CA LEU A 40 -8.52 3.51 -12.76
C LEU A 40 -8.40 2.18 -13.52
N SER A 41 -9.49 1.64 -14.05
CA SER A 41 -9.54 0.34 -14.74
C SER A 41 -8.96 -0.82 -13.91
N LEU A 42 -9.16 -0.79 -12.59
CA LEU A 42 -8.71 -1.85 -11.70
C LEU A 42 -9.58 -3.10 -11.87
N PRO A 43 -9.00 -4.30 -11.93
CA PRO A 43 -9.79 -5.52 -12.03
C PRO A 43 -10.64 -5.73 -10.77
N ALA A 44 -11.88 -6.21 -10.95
CA ALA A 44 -12.80 -6.46 -9.83
C ALA A 44 -12.33 -7.59 -8.89
N SER A 45 -11.43 -8.45 -9.38
CA SER A 45 -10.90 -9.61 -8.67
C SER A 45 -9.41 -9.68 -8.97
N THR A 46 -8.57 -9.46 -7.96
CA THR A 46 -7.11 -9.41 -8.13
C THR A 46 -6.39 -10.24 -7.08
N TRP A 47 -5.26 -10.77 -7.48
CA TRP A 47 -4.22 -11.20 -6.56
C TRP A 47 -3.50 -9.98 -6.05
N SER A 48 -3.12 -9.97 -4.78
CA SER A 48 -2.28 -8.91 -4.24
C SER A 48 -1.17 -9.43 -3.34
N ALA A 49 -0.14 -8.60 -3.19
CA ALA A 49 0.87 -8.76 -2.17
C ALA A 49 1.19 -7.41 -1.54
N SER A 50 1.49 -7.42 -0.25
CA SER A 50 2.02 -6.27 0.47
C SER A 50 3.32 -6.62 1.16
N GLY A 51 4.12 -5.59 1.41
CA GLY A 51 5.47 -5.78 1.92
C GLY A 51 6.30 -4.52 1.84
N THR A 52 7.62 -4.71 1.77
CA THR A 52 8.59 -3.63 1.64
C THR A 52 9.58 -3.90 0.52
N HIS A 53 10.04 -2.87 -0.17
CA HIS A 53 11.19 -2.98 -1.07
C HIS A 53 12.14 -1.81 -0.83
N ALA A 54 13.43 -2.07 -0.95
CA ALA A 54 14.45 -1.03 -0.94
C ALA A 54 14.73 -0.59 -2.38
N ALA A 55 14.90 0.71 -2.59
CA ALA A 55 15.38 1.23 -3.87
C ALA A 55 16.53 2.21 -3.66
N LYS A 56 17.51 2.12 -4.55
CA LYS A 56 18.67 3.01 -4.60
C LYS A 56 18.49 4.05 -5.69
N GLY A 57 18.86 5.29 -5.43
CA GLY A 57 18.69 6.41 -6.37
C GLY A 57 20.01 7.02 -6.83
N TYR A 58 20.12 7.27 -8.13
CA TYR A 58 21.33 7.71 -8.82
C TYR A 58 21.08 8.84 -9.82
N THR A 59 22.12 9.58 -10.17
CA THR A 59 22.07 10.68 -11.14
C THR A 59 22.25 10.21 -12.59
N SER A 60 22.60 8.94 -12.81
CA SER A 60 22.82 8.37 -14.14
C SER A 60 22.34 6.92 -14.23
N GLU A 61 22.09 6.46 -15.46
CA GLU A 61 21.77 5.06 -15.76
C GLU A 61 22.89 4.10 -15.36
N SER A 62 24.15 4.56 -15.33
CA SER A 62 25.30 3.74 -14.89
C SER A 62 25.38 3.56 -13.37
N ALA A 63 24.53 4.23 -12.59
CA ALA A 63 24.45 4.14 -11.14
C ALA A 63 25.75 4.46 -10.40
N GLU A 64 26.47 5.48 -10.88
CA GLU A 64 27.78 5.85 -10.32
C GLU A 64 27.68 6.84 -9.14
N THR A 65 26.72 7.76 -9.20
CA THR A 65 26.60 8.84 -8.21
C THR A 65 25.17 8.88 -7.67
N SER A 66 25.03 8.93 -6.36
CA SER A 66 23.73 8.92 -5.69
C SER A 66 22.95 10.21 -5.91
N SER A 67 21.65 10.11 -6.21
CA SER A 67 20.73 11.25 -6.29
C SER A 67 20.03 11.47 -4.94
N VAL A 68 20.76 12.05 -3.99
CA VAL A 68 20.25 12.25 -2.61
C VAL A 68 18.99 13.11 -2.58
N GLU A 69 18.95 14.17 -3.41
CA GLU A 69 17.82 15.08 -3.45
C GLU A 69 16.59 14.45 -4.11
N GLY A 70 16.75 13.73 -5.22
CA GLY A 70 15.62 13.07 -5.87
C GLY A 70 15.04 11.91 -5.04
N LEU A 71 15.90 11.15 -4.35
CA LEU A 71 15.45 10.16 -3.36
C LEU A 71 14.62 10.80 -2.24
N LYS A 72 15.08 11.94 -1.72
CA LYS A 72 14.37 12.67 -0.67
C LYS A 72 13.00 13.13 -1.17
N GLN A 73 12.94 13.74 -2.35
CA GLN A 73 11.70 14.25 -2.92
C GLN A 73 10.68 13.13 -3.20
N ASP A 74 11.11 12.00 -3.77
CA ASP A 74 10.22 10.84 -3.98
C ASP A 74 9.67 10.31 -2.65
N CYS A 75 10.53 10.17 -1.64
CA CYS A 75 10.13 9.68 -0.31
C CYS A 75 9.16 10.64 0.40
N GLU A 76 9.42 11.95 0.34
CA GLU A 76 8.54 12.99 0.90
C GLU A 76 7.18 12.99 0.17
N ASN A 77 7.19 12.87 -1.16
CA ASN A 77 5.98 12.80 -1.97
C ASN A 77 5.14 11.57 -1.65
N ILE A 78 5.75 10.38 -1.50
CA ILE A 78 5.04 9.17 -1.10
C ILE A 78 4.45 9.30 0.29
N ASN A 79 5.18 9.86 1.24
CA ASN A 79 4.66 10.03 2.59
C ASN A 79 3.48 11.00 2.65
N LEU A 80 3.54 12.09 1.88
CA LEU A 80 2.50 13.11 1.82
C LEU A 80 1.28 12.67 1.00
N ASN A 81 1.50 12.25 -0.25
CA ASN A 81 0.45 12.05 -1.25
C ASN A 81 0.12 10.58 -1.52
N LYS A 82 1.02 9.67 -1.12
CA LYS A 82 1.06 8.29 -1.60
C LYS A 82 1.31 8.25 -3.11
N LYS A 83 1.54 7.07 -3.67
CA LYS A 83 1.78 6.90 -5.10
C LYS A 83 0.99 5.72 -5.60
N LEU A 84 0.14 5.97 -6.60
CA LEU A 84 -0.52 4.93 -7.38
C LEU A 84 0.20 4.84 -8.72
N ALA A 85 0.88 3.72 -8.96
CA ALA A 85 1.57 3.43 -10.20
C ALA A 85 0.73 2.42 -11.01
N VAL A 86 0.08 2.90 -12.06
CA VAL A 86 -0.58 2.02 -13.03
C VAL A 86 0.48 1.47 -13.98
N ASP A 87 0.36 0.19 -14.33
CA ASP A 87 1.34 -0.52 -15.17
C ASP A 87 2.74 -0.61 -14.52
N PHE A 88 2.75 -0.84 -13.21
CA PHE A 88 3.94 -0.93 -12.38
C PHE A 88 4.89 -2.03 -12.87
N ARG A 89 6.13 -1.62 -13.20
CA ARG A 89 7.21 -2.49 -13.65
C ARG A 89 6.78 -3.43 -14.78
N SER A 90 6.05 -2.93 -15.77
CA SER A 90 5.62 -3.74 -16.91
C SER A 90 6.79 -4.30 -17.75
N ASP A 91 7.97 -3.69 -17.63
CA ASP A 91 9.26 -4.19 -18.12
C ASP A 91 9.65 -5.55 -17.54
N VAL A 92 9.23 -5.86 -16.30
CA VAL A 92 9.56 -7.11 -15.60
C VAL A 92 8.32 -7.97 -15.39
N LEU A 93 7.22 -7.39 -14.92
CA LEU A 93 6.03 -8.12 -14.47
C LEU A 93 4.98 -8.27 -15.58
N GLY A 94 5.20 -7.66 -16.74
CA GLY A 94 4.17 -7.56 -17.78
C GLY A 94 3.10 -6.53 -17.45
N PRO A 95 2.16 -6.28 -18.37
CA PRO A 95 1.22 -5.18 -18.26
C PRO A 95 0.15 -5.42 -17.17
N GLY A 96 -0.48 -4.32 -16.75
CA GLY A 96 -1.69 -4.35 -15.92
C GLY A 96 -1.46 -4.63 -14.44
N VAL A 97 -0.21 -4.61 -13.98
CA VAL A 97 0.12 -4.61 -12.56
C VAL A 97 -0.05 -3.20 -12.00
N THR A 98 -0.73 -3.06 -10.87
CA THR A 98 -0.93 -1.76 -10.22
C THR A 98 -0.26 -1.76 -8.86
N GLY A 99 0.57 -0.75 -8.60
CA GLY A 99 1.24 -0.57 -7.32
C GLY A 99 0.72 0.62 -6.54
N PHE A 100 0.52 0.43 -5.23
CA PHE A 100 0.21 1.49 -4.29
C PHE A 100 1.30 1.58 -3.21
N PHE A 101 2.03 2.69 -3.19
CA PHE A 101 3.08 2.97 -2.21
C PHE A 101 2.58 4.00 -1.21
N TYR A 102 2.59 3.65 0.07
CA TYR A 102 1.89 4.44 1.10
C TYR A 102 2.79 4.94 2.23
N LYS A 103 4.04 4.49 2.29
CA LYS A 103 5.03 4.92 3.25
C LYS A 103 6.43 4.77 2.65
N CYS A 104 7.32 5.69 3.00
CA CYS A 104 8.73 5.61 2.67
C CYS A 104 9.59 6.03 3.88
N GLU A 105 10.74 5.39 4.07
CA GLU A 105 11.75 5.76 5.06
C GLU A 105 13.15 5.72 4.43
N LYS A 106 13.96 6.73 4.71
CA LYS A 106 15.37 6.74 4.33
C LYS A 106 16.14 5.74 5.20
N VAL A 107 16.86 4.80 4.58
CA VAL A 107 17.65 3.78 5.28
C VAL A 107 19.16 4.04 5.22
N SER A 108 19.64 4.66 4.14
CA SER A 108 21.02 5.13 3.98
C SER A 108 21.05 6.40 3.14
N GLU A 109 22.23 6.93 2.83
CA GLU A 109 22.37 8.13 1.99
C GLU A 109 21.72 7.98 0.60
N ASP A 110 21.86 6.80 0.02
CA ASP A 110 21.50 6.46 -1.36
C ASP A 110 20.31 5.50 -1.47
N THR A 111 19.73 5.07 -0.35
CA THR A 111 18.69 4.03 -0.32
C THR A 111 17.50 4.47 0.54
N ASN A 112 16.31 4.26 -0.02
CA ASN A 112 15.04 4.36 0.68
C ASN A 112 14.40 2.97 0.78
N ASN A 113 13.55 2.77 1.79
CA ASN A 113 12.67 1.62 1.91
C ASN A 113 11.21 2.07 1.77
N TYR A 114 10.44 1.33 1.01
CA TYR A 114 9.08 1.68 0.61
C TYR A 114 8.11 0.58 1.01
N TRP A 115 6.97 0.96 1.58
CA TRP A 115 5.88 0.02 1.87
C TRP A 115 4.85 0.08 0.77
N PHE A 116 4.43 -1.10 0.33
CA PHE A 116 3.59 -1.24 -0.84
C PHE A 116 2.42 -2.20 -0.62
N THR A 117 1.40 -2.03 -1.45
CA THR A 117 0.46 -3.07 -1.87
C THR A 117 0.45 -3.09 -3.39
N ILE A 118 0.79 -4.22 -4.00
CA ILE A 118 0.72 -4.45 -5.45
C ILE A 118 -0.44 -5.39 -5.74
N SER A 119 -1.20 -5.10 -6.79
CA SER A 119 -2.26 -5.97 -7.30
C SER A 119 -2.07 -6.32 -8.77
N ALA A 120 -2.52 -7.50 -9.16
CA ALA A 120 -2.48 -8.00 -10.52
C ALA A 120 -3.65 -8.95 -10.78
N ALA A 121 -4.09 -9.04 -12.04
CA ALA A 121 -5.10 -10.01 -12.45
C ALA A 121 -4.53 -11.44 -12.50
N ASP A 122 -3.25 -11.58 -12.86
CA ASP A 122 -2.58 -12.86 -12.95
C ASP A 122 -1.74 -13.16 -11.69
N LYS A 123 -1.95 -14.35 -11.12
CA LYS A 123 -1.19 -14.84 -9.97
C LYS A 123 0.30 -14.90 -10.25
N THR A 124 0.71 -15.25 -11.47
CA THR A 124 2.14 -15.43 -11.80
C THR A 124 2.89 -14.11 -11.71
N GLN A 125 2.22 -12.97 -11.92
CA GLN A 125 2.82 -11.64 -11.74
C GLN A 125 3.13 -11.37 -10.26
N ILE A 126 2.21 -11.76 -9.35
CA ILE A 126 2.45 -11.69 -7.90
C ILE A 126 3.50 -12.72 -7.45
N ASP A 127 3.51 -13.93 -8.04
CA ASP A 127 4.57 -14.91 -7.77
C ASP A 127 5.94 -14.35 -8.17
N LYS A 128 6.07 -13.74 -9.35
CA LYS A 128 7.31 -13.14 -9.83
C LYS A 128 7.73 -11.93 -8.99
N LEU A 129 6.79 -11.06 -8.60
CA LEU A 129 7.06 -9.95 -7.69
C LEU A 129 7.67 -10.43 -6.37
N CYS A 130 7.13 -11.51 -5.80
CA CYS A 130 7.55 -12.03 -4.50
C CYS A 130 8.70 -13.03 -4.57
N ASP A 131 9.26 -13.28 -5.75
CA ASP A 131 10.44 -14.13 -5.92
C ASP A 131 11.71 -13.33 -5.56
N PRO A 132 12.47 -13.74 -4.53
CA PRO A 132 13.70 -13.05 -4.13
C PRO A 132 14.81 -13.08 -5.19
N HIS A 133 14.65 -13.89 -6.25
CA HIS A 133 15.57 -13.96 -7.37
C HIS A 133 15.16 -13.07 -8.56
N THR A 134 14.01 -12.39 -8.50
CA THR A 134 13.64 -11.43 -9.53
C THR A 134 14.62 -10.26 -9.54
N SER A 135 15.19 -10.01 -10.71
CA SER A 135 16.09 -8.88 -10.97
C SER A 135 15.33 -7.78 -11.69
N TYR A 136 15.64 -6.55 -11.33
CA TYR A 136 15.00 -5.36 -11.86
C TYR A 136 16.03 -4.49 -12.56
N PRO A 137 15.82 -4.08 -13.83
CA PRO A 137 16.67 -3.09 -14.47
C PRO A 137 16.54 -1.72 -13.80
N ILE A 138 17.54 -0.89 -14.07
CA ILE A 138 17.57 0.52 -13.68
C ILE A 138 16.50 1.26 -14.48
N VAL A 139 15.74 2.12 -13.80
CA VAL A 139 14.64 2.88 -14.43
C VAL A 139 14.77 4.36 -14.10
N TYR A 140 14.42 5.22 -15.05
CA TYR A 140 14.45 6.66 -14.85
C TYR A 140 13.10 7.17 -14.37
N ASP A 141 13.10 7.87 -13.23
CA ASP A 141 11.97 8.65 -12.75
C ASP A 141 12.12 10.10 -13.22
N GLN A 142 11.31 10.46 -14.22
CA GLN A 142 11.29 11.80 -14.78
C GLN A 142 10.81 12.86 -13.78
N GLN A 143 9.97 12.50 -12.80
CA GLN A 143 9.41 13.47 -11.85
C GLN A 143 10.49 14.04 -10.92
N HIS A 144 11.46 13.20 -10.54
CA HIS A 144 12.49 13.53 -9.56
C HIS A 144 13.89 13.58 -10.16
N ASP A 145 14.01 13.50 -11.50
CA ASP A 145 15.29 13.46 -12.23
C ASP A 145 16.26 12.45 -11.60
N THR A 146 15.80 11.21 -11.41
CA THR A 146 16.53 10.19 -10.65
C THR A 146 16.40 8.81 -11.27
N TRP A 147 17.51 8.11 -11.38
CA TRP A 147 17.58 6.72 -11.80
C TRP A 147 17.47 5.80 -10.58
N PHE A 148 16.57 4.83 -10.62
CA PHE A 148 16.31 3.91 -9.52
C PHE A 148 16.75 2.49 -9.84
N ILE A 149 17.36 1.84 -8.86
CA ILE A 149 17.57 0.40 -8.82
C ILE A 149 16.72 -0.16 -7.69
N ASP A 150 15.73 -0.98 -8.04
CA ASP A 150 14.92 -1.70 -7.07
C ASP A 150 15.62 -2.99 -6.64
N GLU A 151 15.79 -3.17 -5.33
CA GLU A 151 16.12 -4.47 -4.75
C GLU A 151 14.88 -5.40 -4.82
N PRO A 152 15.05 -6.73 -4.71
CA PRO A 152 13.92 -7.67 -4.71
C PRO A 152 12.84 -7.31 -3.68
N PHE A 153 11.57 -7.49 -4.06
CA PHE A 153 10.42 -7.09 -3.25
C PHE A 153 10.19 -8.09 -2.11
N GLY A 154 10.30 -7.62 -0.87
CA GLY A 154 10.04 -8.40 0.33
C GLY A 154 8.54 -8.49 0.63
N CYS A 155 7.85 -9.43 -0.01
CA CYS A 155 6.43 -9.70 0.28
C CYS A 155 6.25 -10.36 1.64
N THR A 156 5.43 -9.76 2.50
CA THR A 156 5.09 -10.30 3.84
C THR A 156 3.68 -10.84 3.91
N GLN A 157 2.80 -10.39 3.02
CA GLN A 157 1.43 -10.88 2.90
C GLN A 157 1.06 -11.06 1.44
N ARG A 158 0.27 -12.10 1.17
CA ARG A 158 -0.32 -12.38 -0.13
C ARG A 158 -1.81 -12.64 0.07
N THR A 159 -2.62 -12.12 -0.83
CA THR A 159 -4.08 -12.24 -0.76
C THR A 159 -4.60 -12.76 -2.09
N ASN A 160 -5.46 -13.76 -2.02
CA ASN A 160 -6.19 -14.32 -3.13
C ASN A 160 -7.49 -13.52 -3.36
N PRO A 161 -7.92 -13.32 -4.62
CA PRO A 161 -9.21 -12.71 -4.91
C PRO A 161 -10.42 -13.32 -4.17
N THR A 162 -10.34 -14.59 -3.74
CA THR A 162 -11.41 -15.23 -2.96
C THR A 162 -11.40 -14.91 -1.46
N ASP A 163 -10.34 -14.30 -0.93
CA ASP A 163 -10.18 -14.09 0.52
C ASP A 163 -11.09 -12.98 1.08
N PHE A 164 -11.82 -12.28 0.21
CA PHE A 164 -12.75 -11.20 0.55
C PHE A 164 -14.22 -11.63 0.56
N PHE A 165 -14.51 -12.89 0.26
CA PHE A 165 -15.87 -13.46 0.20
C PHE A 165 -16.14 -14.45 1.33
#